data_AF-A0A815UPH9-F1
#
_entry.id   AF-A0A815UPH9-F1
#
_cell.length_a   1.000
_cell.length_b   1.000
_cell.length_c   1.000
_cell.angle_alpha   90.00
_cell.angle_beta   90.00
_cell.angle_gamma   90.00
#
_symmetry.space_group_name_H-M   'P 1'
#
loop_
_entity.id
_entity.type
_entity.pdbx_description
1 polymer ?
#
loop_
_entity_poly.entity_id
_entity_poly.type
_entity_poly.pdbx_seq_one_letter_code
_entity_poly.pdbx_strand_id
1 'polypeptide(L)'
;LFRTIDIHVTGPGTGQMYQTFLPDGSVNINLGGLQELRREHGNITFTTYMEQYMTSGAPYLKGLYYPINERPNRIKREQIVRLIREAAKMIMDGFSIPVNPIENLAPDGKLYIEMCEKDKEFCSLTTDRAADVPFGCYHFWVDEVIHERGAWRSQRNPDG
;
A
#
# COMPACT_ATOMS: atom_id res chain seq x y z
N LEU A 1 -23.90 7.61 -6.90
CA LEU A 1 -23.35 6.35 -7.45
C LEU A 1 -22.61 5.54 -6.38
N PHE A 2 -21.64 6.12 -5.65
CA PHE A 2 -20.85 5.36 -4.67
C PHE A 2 -21.61 4.79 -3.46
N ARG A 3 -22.76 5.38 -3.07
CA ARG A 3 -23.54 4.97 -1.88
C ARG A 3 -24.18 3.57 -1.94
N THR A 4 -24.06 2.85 -3.06
CA THR A 4 -24.63 1.51 -3.25
C THR A 4 -23.58 0.50 -3.69
N ILE A 5 -22.29 0.80 -3.46
CA ILE A 5 -21.18 -0.08 -3.88
C ILE A 5 -20.74 -0.90 -2.68
N ASP A 6 -21.02 -2.21 -2.73
CA ASP A 6 -20.57 -3.14 -1.68
C ASP A 6 -19.11 -3.55 -1.88
N ILE A 7 -18.69 -3.73 -3.14
CA ILE A 7 -17.32 -4.12 -3.51
C ILE A 7 -16.78 -3.13 -4.53
N HIS A 8 -15.69 -2.45 -4.20
CA HIS A 8 -14.96 -1.57 -5.09
C HIS A 8 -13.62 -2.20 -5.46
N VAL A 9 -13.25 -2.20 -6.73
CA VAL A 9 -11.97 -2.75 -7.20
C VAL A 9 -11.15 -1.63 -7.84
N THR A 10 -9.95 -1.40 -7.33
CA THR A 10 -9.05 -0.34 -7.81
C THR A 10 -7.75 -0.91 -8.36
N GLY A 11 -7.21 -0.24 -9.39
CA GLY A 11 -5.81 -0.36 -9.78
C GLY A 11 -5.08 0.94 -9.46
N PRO A 12 -3.78 0.89 -9.14
CA PRO A 12 -3.01 2.09 -8.83
C PRO A 12 -2.73 2.93 -10.09
N GLY A 13 -2.32 4.16 -9.86
CA GLY A 13 -1.91 5.09 -10.91
C GLY A 13 -3.04 5.89 -11.54
N THR A 14 -4.29 5.68 -11.13
CA THR A 14 -5.42 6.52 -11.56
C THR A 14 -5.66 7.71 -10.64
N GLY A 15 -5.02 7.74 -9.45
CA GLY A 15 -5.29 8.74 -8.40
C GLY A 15 -6.73 8.71 -7.89
N GLN A 16 -7.48 7.66 -8.21
CA GLN A 16 -8.90 7.53 -7.87
C GLN A 16 -9.04 7.08 -6.42
N MET A 17 -9.07 8.05 -5.51
CA MET A 17 -9.19 7.80 -4.07
C MET A 17 -10.65 7.59 -3.60
N TYR A 18 -11.44 6.88 -4.41
CA TYR A 18 -12.88 6.76 -4.19
C TYR A 18 -13.26 5.88 -3.00
N GLN A 19 -12.32 5.11 -2.44
CA GLN A 19 -12.56 4.30 -1.23
C GLN A 19 -13.21 5.12 -0.09
N THR A 20 -12.86 6.40 0.07
CA THR A 20 -13.42 7.27 1.10
C THR A 20 -14.89 7.63 0.90
N PHE A 21 -15.46 7.38 -0.28
CA PHE A 21 -16.88 7.64 -0.56
C PHE A 21 -17.75 6.40 -0.58
N LEU A 22 -17.18 5.23 -0.27
CA LEU A 22 -17.91 3.97 -0.14
C LEU A 22 -18.77 4.00 1.13
N PRO A 23 -19.93 3.32 1.15
CA PRO A 23 -20.74 3.21 2.35
C PRO A 23 -20.09 2.32 3.41
N ASP A 24 -20.60 2.42 4.63
CA ASP A 24 -20.18 1.57 5.74
C ASP A 24 -20.46 0.09 5.41
N GLY A 25 -19.51 -0.78 5.74
CA GLY A 25 -19.59 -2.21 5.43
C GLY A 25 -19.07 -2.59 4.05
N SER A 26 -18.66 -1.64 3.21
CA SER A 26 -18.05 -1.93 1.91
C SER A 26 -16.65 -2.53 2.02
N VAL A 27 -16.23 -3.21 0.95
CA VAL A 27 -14.89 -3.75 0.78
C VAL A 27 -14.19 -3.11 -0.42
N ASN A 28 -12.97 -2.62 -0.22
CA ASN A 28 -12.10 -2.12 -1.29
C ASN A 28 -11.01 -3.14 -1.62
N ILE A 29 -10.95 -3.60 -2.87
CA ILE A 29 -9.94 -4.51 -3.37
C ILE A 29 -8.91 -3.70 -4.18
N ASN A 30 -7.70 -3.54 -3.65
CA ASN A 30 -6.61 -2.86 -4.34
C ASN A 30 -5.74 -3.89 -5.10
N LEU A 31 -5.70 -3.77 -6.43
CA LEU A 31 -4.99 -4.69 -7.32
C LEU A 31 -3.49 -4.44 -7.39
N GLY A 32 -3.02 -3.33 -6.85
CA GLY A 32 -1.62 -2.94 -6.92
C GLY A 32 -1.09 -2.79 -8.34
N GLY A 33 0.18 -2.42 -8.43
CA GLY A 33 0.78 -1.83 -9.61
C GLY A 33 2.20 -2.27 -9.80
N LEU A 34 2.74 -1.89 -10.95
CA LEU A 34 4.17 -1.96 -11.21
C LEU A 34 4.64 -0.51 -11.33
N GLN A 35 5.48 -0.08 -10.41
CA GLN A 35 6.11 1.24 -10.46
C GLN A 35 7.50 1.07 -11.05
N GLU A 36 7.76 1.83 -12.11
CA GLU A 36 9.10 1.93 -12.69
C GLU A 36 9.83 3.11 -12.04
N LEU A 37 10.89 2.82 -11.31
CA LEU A 37 11.86 3.85 -10.94
C LEU A 37 12.78 4.06 -12.14
N ARG A 38 12.51 5.09 -12.94
CA ARG A 38 13.51 5.60 -13.89
C ARG A 38 14.53 6.42 -13.12
N ARG A 39 15.65 5.79 -12.78
CA ARG A 39 16.90 6.50 -12.50
C ARG A 39 18.02 5.83 -13.28
N GLU A 40 19.10 6.58 -13.48
CA GLU A 40 20.29 6.35 -14.32
C GLU A 40 21.03 5.00 -14.10
N HIS A 41 20.48 4.07 -13.32
CA HIS A 41 21.08 2.82 -12.84
C HIS A 41 20.31 1.56 -13.30
N GLY A 42 19.39 1.68 -14.27
CA GLY A 42 18.64 0.58 -14.88
C GLY A 42 17.15 0.57 -14.51
N ASN A 43 16.35 -0.17 -15.29
CA ASN A 43 14.91 -0.29 -15.04
C ASN A 43 14.66 -1.16 -13.80
N ILE A 44 14.42 -0.52 -12.65
CA ILE A 44 13.91 -1.20 -11.47
C ILE A 44 12.39 -1.09 -11.49
N THR A 45 11.74 -2.24 -11.57
CA THR A 45 10.29 -2.35 -11.40
C THR A 45 10.01 -3.01 -10.07
N PHE A 46 9.26 -2.35 -9.21
CA PHE A 46 8.74 -2.95 -7.99
C PHE A 46 7.23 -2.83 -7.97
N THR A 47 6.64 -3.57 -7.04
CA THR A 47 5.20 -3.66 -6.89
C THR A 47 4.72 -2.70 -5.82
N THR A 48 3.59 -2.02 -6.05
CA THR A 48 3.09 -0.98 -5.14
C THR A 48 1.57 -1.08 -4.97
N TYR A 49 1.08 -0.73 -3.79
CA TYR A 49 -0.36 -0.48 -3.55
C TYR A 49 -0.70 1.01 -3.44
N MET A 50 0.30 1.90 -3.44
CA MET A 50 0.18 3.37 -3.35
C MET A 50 -0.87 3.84 -2.32
N GLU A 51 -2.11 4.05 -2.73
CA GLU A 51 -3.21 4.61 -1.93
C GLU A 51 -3.74 3.68 -0.81
N GLN A 52 -2.96 2.71 -0.33
CA GLN A 52 -3.37 1.81 0.76
C GLN A 52 -3.74 2.54 2.07
N TYR A 53 -3.11 3.69 2.34
CA TYR A 53 -3.38 4.52 3.52
C TYR A 53 -4.80 5.10 3.51
N MET A 54 -5.39 5.30 2.33
CA MET A 54 -6.77 5.75 2.21
C MET A 54 -7.76 4.66 2.62
N THR A 55 -7.42 3.39 2.38
CA THR A 55 -8.19 2.25 2.87
C THR A 55 -7.99 2.09 4.38
N SER A 56 -6.74 2.15 4.84
CA SER A 56 -6.42 2.05 6.28
C SER A 56 -7.04 3.16 7.13
N GLY A 57 -7.08 4.39 6.60
CA GLY A 57 -7.68 5.56 7.27
C GLY A 57 -9.21 5.63 7.22
N ALA A 58 -9.89 4.69 6.54
CA ALA A 58 -11.35 4.64 6.45
C ALA A 58 -11.88 3.51 7.36
N PRO A 59 -12.27 3.81 8.62
CA PRO A 59 -12.59 2.79 9.62
C PRO A 59 -13.90 2.03 9.35
N TYR A 60 -14.70 2.49 8.39
CA TYR A 60 -16.00 1.91 8.06
C TYR A 60 -15.94 0.90 6.89
N LEU A 61 -14.77 0.70 6.28
CA LEU A 61 -14.59 -0.24 5.17
C LEU A 61 -13.44 -1.21 5.41
N LYS A 62 -13.48 -2.38 4.75
CA LYS A 62 -12.41 -3.37 4.78
C LYS A 62 -11.58 -3.33 3.49
N GLY A 63 -10.27 -3.47 3.62
CA GLY A 63 -9.30 -3.57 2.54
C GLY A 63 -8.92 -5.01 2.22
N LEU A 64 -8.88 -5.34 0.93
CA LEU A 64 -8.27 -6.55 0.40
C LEU A 64 -7.22 -6.17 -0.65
N TYR A 65 -6.20 -7.00 -0.80
CA TYR A 65 -5.04 -6.68 -1.61
C TYR A 65 -4.68 -7.85 -2.52
N TYR A 66 -4.46 -7.57 -3.80
CA TYR A 66 -4.03 -8.60 -4.75
C TYR A 66 -2.63 -9.12 -4.40
N PRO A 67 -2.35 -10.44 -4.46
CA PRO A 67 -1.04 -10.98 -4.06
C PRO A 67 0.12 -10.31 -4.80
N ILE A 68 0.94 -9.58 -4.05
CA ILE A 68 1.92 -8.68 -4.65
C ILE A 68 3.00 -9.41 -5.47
N ASN A 69 3.42 -10.58 -5.00
CA ASN A 69 4.39 -11.45 -5.69
C ASN A 69 3.85 -12.01 -7.02
N GLU A 70 2.53 -12.02 -7.23
CA GLU A 70 1.92 -12.45 -8.49
C GLU A 70 1.78 -11.29 -9.49
N ARG A 71 1.86 -10.04 -9.02
CA ARG A 71 1.57 -8.85 -9.83
C ARG A 71 2.49 -8.66 -11.05
N PRO A 72 3.80 -9.01 -11.02
CA PRO A 72 4.66 -8.96 -12.20
C PRO A 72 4.23 -9.91 -13.32
N ASN A 73 3.56 -11.01 -12.97
CA ASN A 73 3.07 -12.01 -13.92
C ASN A 73 1.69 -11.67 -14.50
N ARG A 74 1.36 -10.37 -14.56
CA ARG A 74 0.04 -9.82 -14.89
C ARG A 74 -1.04 -10.20 -13.86
N ILE A 75 -2.19 -9.55 -13.99
CA ILE A 75 -3.36 -9.83 -13.16
C ILE A 75 -4.02 -11.11 -13.65
N LYS A 76 -4.22 -12.06 -12.74
CA LYS A 76 -4.88 -13.34 -13.01
C LYS A 76 -6.34 -13.27 -12.62
N ARG A 77 -7.20 -13.77 -13.51
CA ARG A 77 -8.66 -13.79 -13.31
C ARG A 77 -9.03 -14.56 -12.04
N GLU A 78 -8.39 -15.69 -11.81
CA GLU A 78 -8.67 -16.59 -10.70
C GLU A 78 -8.43 -15.90 -9.35
N GLN A 79 -7.39 -15.08 -9.27
CA GLN A 79 -7.07 -14.30 -8.08
C GLN A 79 -8.08 -13.18 -7.83
N ILE A 80 -8.52 -12.47 -8.88
CA ILE A 80 -9.60 -11.47 -8.73
C ILE A 80 -10.88 -12.14 -8.26
N VAL A 81 -11.28 -13.24 -8.89
CA VAL A 81 -12.50 -13.98 -8.52
C VAL A 81 -12.43 -14.46 -7.07
N ARG A 82 -11.26 -14.93 -6.62
CA ARG A 82 -11.03 -15.30 -5.22
C ARG A 82 -11.26 -14.10 -4.28
N LEU A 83 -10.65 -12.95 -4.56
CA LEU A 83 -10.79 -11.74 -3.74
C LEU A 83 -12.23 -11.22 -3.71
N ILE A 84 -12.95 -11.26 -4.84
CA ILE A 84 -14.37 -10.86 -4.89
C ILE A 84 -15.23 -11.80 -4.03
N ARG A 85 -14.97 -13.11 -4.07
CA ARG A 85 -15.70 -14.08 -3.23
C ARG A 85 -15.40 -13.88 -1.75
N GLU A 86 -14.14 -13.60 -1.41
CA GLU A 86 -13.72 -13.27 -0.05
C GLU A 86 -14.41 -12.00 0.45
N ALA A 87 -14.42 -10.93 -0.35
CA ALA A 87 -15.14 -9.70 -0.06
C ALA A 87 -16.64 -9.93 0.16
N ALA A 88 -17.29 -10.67 -0.75
CA ALA A 88 -18.71 -11.00 -0.63
C ALA A 88 -19.00 -11.76 0.66
N LYS A 89 -18.13 -12.72 1.03
CA LYS A 89 -18.27 -13.45 2.29
C LYS A 89 -18.13 -12.52 3.50
N MET A 90 -17.14 -11.63 3.52
CA MET A 90 -16.97 -10.65 4.60
C MET A 90 -18.18 -9.73 4.76
N ILE A 91 -18.80 -9.32 3.65
CA ILE A 91 -20.00 -8.48 3.67
C ILE A 91 -21.20 -9.26 4.22
N MET A 92 -21.38 -10.51 3.80
CA MET A 92 -22.50 -11.35 4.27
C MET A 92 -22.36 -11.75 5.74
N ASP A 93 -21.15 -12.11 6.18
CA ASP A 93 -20.86 -12.50 7.56
C ASP A 93 -20.84 -11.27 8.50
N GLY A 94 -20.55 -10.09 7.95
CA GLY A 94 -20.24 -8.88 8.68
C GLY A 94 -18.78 -8.82 9.16
N PHE A 95 -18.28 -7.61 9.38
CA PHE A 95 -17.00 -7.36 10.04
C PHE A 95 -17.14 -6.21 11.04
N SER A 96 -16.27 -6.19 12.05
CA SER A 96 -16.29 -5.16 13.08
C SER A 96 -15.98 -3.78 12.51
N ILE A 97 -16.82 -2.81 12.84
CA ILE A 97 -16.61 -1.38 12.58
C ILE A 97 -16.51 -0.69 13.95
N PRO A 98 -15.47 0.11 14.24
CA PRO A 98 -14.40 0.51 13.32
C PRO A 98 -13.41 -0.63 13.04
N VAL A 99 -12.97 -0.73 11.79
CA VAL A 99 -11.89 -1.62 11.36
C VAL A 99 -10.57 -1.08 11.91
N ASN A 100 -9.76 -1.95 12.52
CA ASN A 100 -8.43 -1.58 12.98
C ASN A 100 -7.55 -1.14 11.79
N PRO A 101 -7.00 0.09 11.79
CA PRO A 101 -6.18 0.60 10.70
C PRO A 101 -5.02 -0.32 10.32
N ILE A 102 -4.36 -0.94 11.30
CA ILE A 102 -3.19 -1.83 11.08
C ILE A 102 -3.63 -3.12 10.36
N GLU A 103 -4.77 -3.70 10.76
CA GLU A 103 -5.32 -4.87 10.09
C GLU A 103 -5.71 -4.57 8.64
N ASN A 104 -6.08 -3.33 8.38
CA ASN A 104 -6.55 -2.82 7.09
C ASN A 104 -5.42 -2.32 6.17
N LEU A 105 -4.15 -2.41 6.60
CA LEU A 105 -2.99 -2.13 5.75
C LEU A 105 -2.73 -3.27 4.75
N ALA A 106 -2.07 -2.91 3.66
CA ALA A 106 -1.52 -3.89 2.73
C ALA A 106 -0.28 -4.58 3.33
N PRO A 107 0.20 -5.70 2.74
CA PRO A 107 1.33 -6.46 3.28
C PRO A 107 2.62 -5.65 3.53
N ASP A 108 2.95 -4.72 2.63
CA ASP A 108 4.09 -3.80 2.75
C ASP A 108 3.90 -2.79 3.89
N GLY A 109 2.72 -2.21 4.05
CA GLY A 109 2.39 -1.35 5.19
C GLY A 109 2.50 -2.09 6.53
N LYS A 110 2.03 -3.35 6.58
CA LYS A 110 2.18 -4.21 7.77
C LYS A 110 3.64 -4.50 8.08
N LEU A 111 4.43 -4.83 7.06
CA LEU A 111 5.86 -5.07 7.21
C LEU A 111 6.60 -3.82 7.69
N TYR A 112 6.22 -2.64 7.22
CA TYR A 112 6.81 -1.39 7.68
C TYR A 112 6.54 -1.13 9.17
N ILE A 113 5.32 -1.37 9.64
CA ILE A 113 5.00 -1.31 11.08
C ILE A 113 5.85 -2.31 11.86
N GLU A 114 5.96 -3.56 11.40
CA GLU A 114 6.78 -4.58 12.04
C GLU A 114 8.27 -4.17 12.12
N MET A 115 8.80 -3.57 11.05
CA MET A 115 10.18 -3.03 11.03
C MET A 115 10.34 -1.91 12.05
N CYS A 116 9.38 -0.98 12.13
CA CYS A 116 9.41 0.12 13.09
C CYS A 116 9.32 -0.35 14.55
N GLU A 117 8.56 -1.42 14.82
CA GLU A 117 8.48 -2.03 16.15
C GLU A 117 9.79 -2.70 16.58
N LYS A 118 10.53 -3.28 15.62
CA LYS A 118 11.81 -3.96 15.85
C LYS A 118 12.99 -3.00 15.93
N ASP A 119 12.97 -1.93 15.15
CA ASP A 119 14.05 -0.97 15.02
C ASP A 119 13.53 0.47 15.12
N LYS A 120 13.70 1.04 16.32
CA LYS A 120 13.29 2.42 16.62
C LYS A 120 14.15 3.46 15.91
N GLU A 121 15.40 3.14 15.62
CA GLU A 121 16.30 4.05 14.90
C GLU A 121 15.84 4.15 13.44
N PHE A 122 15.59 3.02 12.78
CA PHE A 122 14.99 2.98 11.46
C PHE A 122 13.63 3.72 11.40
N CYS A 123 12.77 3.50 12.40
CA CYS A 123 11.48 4.19 12.49
C CYS A 123 11.68 5.71 12.52
N SER A 124 12.53 6.20 13.42
CA SER A 124 12.86 7.63 13.52
C SER A 124 13.42 8.17 12.21
N LEU A 125 14.36 7.46 11.57
CA LEU A 125 14.97 7.88 10.30
C LEU A 125 13.96 8.04 9.14
N THR A 126 12.86 7.28 9.16
CA THR A 126 11.87 7.27 8.07
C THR A 126 10.57 8.01 8.40
N THR A 127 10.34 8.38 9.66
CA THR A 127 9.11 9.05 10.11
C THR A 127 9.34 10.43 10.74
N ASP A 128 10.52 10.67 11.33
CA ASP A 128 10.79 11.96 11.98
C ASP A 128 11.10 13.03 10.94
N ARG A 129 10.48 14.19 11.15
CA ARG A 129 10.77 15.38 10.36
C ARG A 129 12.09 15.98 10.82
N ALA A 130 13.06 16.08 9.91
CA ALA A 130 14.27 16.85 10.16
C ALA A 130 13.90 18.33 10.44
N ALA A 131 14.37 18.86 11.57
CA ALA A 131 13.96 20.16 12.09
C ALA A 131 14.47 21.35 11.24
N ASP A 132 15.51 21.13 10.44
CA ASP A 132 16.32 22.13 9.76
C ASP A 132 16.42 21.94 8.24
N VAL A 133 15.71 20.94 7.69
CA VAL A 133 15.65 20.69 6.25
C VAL A 133 14.34 21.28 5.69
N PRO A 134 14.40 22.15 4.67
CA PRO A 134 13.20 22.61 3.98
C PRO A 134 12.36 21.41 3.55
N PHE A 135 11.07 21.41 3.90
CA PHE A 135 10.17 20.31 3.55
C PHE A 135 10.03 20.24 2.02
N GLY A 136 10.77 19.30 1.42
CA GLY A 136 10.41 18.79 0.10
C GLY A 136 9.32 17.75 0.30
N CYS A 137 8.22 17.86 -0.45
CA CYS A 137 7.32 16.73 -0.63
C CYS A 137 8.12 15.64 -1.37
N TYR A 138 8.83 14.78 -0.62
CA TYR A 138 9.34 13.56 -1.20
C TYR A 138 8.12 12.71 -1.55
N HIS A 139 7.93 12.46 -2.85
CA HIS A 139 7.00 11.46 -3.32
C HIS A 139 7.55 10.11 -2.91
N PHE A 140 7.25 9.69 -1.69
CA PHE A 140 7.80 8.49 -1.10
C PHE A 140 6.68 7.67 -0.46
N TRP A 141 6.49 6.47 -1.00
CA TRP A 141 5.50 5.53 -0.50
C TRP A 141 6.18 4.48 0.38
N VAL A 142 5.40 3.83 1.25
CA VAL A 142 5.94 2.79 2.16
C VAL A 142 6.58 1.64 1.40
N ASP A 143 6.02 1.27 0.25
CA ASP A 143 6.55 0.30 -0.69
C ASP A 143 7.95 0.67 -1.22
N GLU A 144 8.28 1.96 -1.32
CA GLU A 144 9.61 2.40 -1.74
C GLU A 144 10.67 2.16 -0.65
N VAL A 145 10.27 2.07 0.62
CA VAL A 145 11.15 1.60 1.72
C VAL A 145 11.32 0.09 1.65
N ILE A 146 10.21 -0.63 1.52
CA ILE A 146 10.18 -2.10 1.59
C ILE A 146 10.86 -2.74 0.38
N HIS A 147 10.67 -2.16 -0.80
CA HIS A 147 11.24 -2.63 -2.06
C HIS A 147 12.52 -1.88 -2.46
N GLU A 148 13.08 -1.09 -1.54
CA GLU A 148 14.34 -0.39 -1.74
C GLU A 148 15.44 -1.37 -2.21
N ARG A 149 16.20 -0.94 -3.21
CA ARG A 149 17.42 -1.64 -3.64
C ARG A 149 18.58 -0.66 -3.78
N GLY A 150 19.30 -0.44 -2.69
CA GLY A 150 20.66 0.12 -2.71
C GLY A 150 20.78 1.66 -2.78
N ALA A 151 19.73 2.42 -2.51
CA ALA A 151 19.82 3.83 -2.14
C ALA A 151 20.55 4.06 -0.80
N TRP A 152 20.47 3.10 0.15
CA TRP A 152 21.20 3.12 1.43
C TRP A 152 22.50 2.32 1.40
N ARG A 153 22.83 1.65 0.29
CA ARG A 153 24.20 1.19 0.07
C ARG A 153 25.03 2.45 -0.01
N SER A 154 25.77 2.72 1.06
CA SER A 154 26.73 3.81 1.18
C SER A 154 27.22 4.23 -0.19
N GLN A 155 27.08 5.52 -0.52
CA GLN A 155 28.11 6.15 -1.35
C GLN A 155 29.42 5.88 -0.62
N ARG A 156 30.06 4.73 -0.91
CA ARG A 156 31.48 4.61 -0.67
C ARG A 156 32.04 5.70 -1.54
N ASN A 157 32.53 6.76 -0.91
CA ASN A 157 33.47 7.66 -1.53
C ASN A 157 34.45 6.77 -2.32
N PRO A 158 34.69 7.05 -3.61
CA PRO A 158 35.76 6.38 -4.34
C PRO A 158 37.16 6.56 -3.70
N ASP A 159 37.25 7.44 -2.69
CA ASP A 159 38.50 7.86 -2.04
C ASP A 159 38.67 7.31 -0.60
N GLY A 160 38.06 6.17 -0.27
CA GLY A 160 38.25 5.47 1.01
C GLY A 160 38.68 4.02 0.85
#